data_AF-A0A945Z048-F1
#
_entry.id   AF-A0A945Z048-F1
#
_cell.length_a   1.000
_cell.length_b   1.000
_cell.length_c   1.000
_cell.angle_alpha   90.00
_cell.angle_beta   90.00
_cell.angle_gamma   90.00
#
_symmetry.space_group_name_H-M   'P 1'
#
loop_
_entity.id
_entity.type
_entity.pdbx_description
1 polymer ?
#
loop_
_entity_poly.entity_id
_entity_poly.type
_entity_poly.pdbx_seq_one_letter_code
_entity_poly.pdbx_strand_id
1 'polypeptide(L)'
;TEITSKTLTTPRGNVDSPINVQALITAHNCFYGRSTTFHFNHALKCIFEALQHKGFSFVEIKSQCITNDGRRRGFKNSYEMLMSYKETYKINNNTNKLEHNEIGIIK
;
A
#
# COMPACT_ATOMS: atom_id res chain seq x y z
N THR A 1 3.79 -3.28 -9.44
CA THR A 1 5.20 -2.87 -9.53
C THR A 1 5.25 -1.45 -10.02
N GLU A 2 6.08 -0.58 -9.44
CA GLU A 2 6.18 0.81 -9.90
C GLU A 2 6.85 0.89 -11.28
N ILE A 3 6.53 1.95 -12.02
CA ILE A 3 7.12 2.23 -13.33
C ILE A 3 8.64 2.39 -13.14
N THR A 4 9.43 1.93 -14.11
CA THR A 4 10.90 1.92 -14.09
C THR A 4 11.55 0.95 -13.09
N SER A 5 10.80 0.34 -12.17
CA SER A 5 11.35 -0.63 -11.22
C SER A 5 11.87 -1.86 -11.94
N LYS A 6 13.11 -2.25 -11.61
CA LYS A 6 13.82 -3.38 -12.22
C LYS A 6 13.55 -4.67 -11.44
N THR A 7 13.18 -5.73 -12.14
CA THR A 7 13.00 -7.07 -11.56
C THR A 7 13.75 -8.12 -12.38
N LEU A 8 13.64 -9.40 -12.01
CA LEU A 8 14.28 -10.49 -12.76
C LEU A 8 13.76 -10.58 -14.20
N THR A 9 12.45 -10.46 -14.39
CA THR A 9 11.79 -10.53 -15.71
C THR A 9 11.69 -9.17 -16.39
N THR A 10 11.82 -8.07 -15.65
CA THR A 10 11.90 -6.70 -16.18
C THR A 10 13.26 -6.04 -15.89
N PRO A 11 14.38 -6.56 -16.46
CA PRO A 11 15.72 -6.04 -16.15
C PRO A 11 15.95 -4.60 -16.66
N ARG A 12 15.22 -4.19 -17.70
CA ARG A 12 15.24 -2.82 -18.25
C ARG A 12 14.27 -1.86 -17.54
N GLY A 13 13.56 -2.34 -16.52
CA GLY A 13 12.52 -1.59 -15.82
C GLY A 13 11.12 -1.99 -16.29
N ASN A 14 10.15 -1.82 -15.40
CA ASN A 14 8.74 -2.00 -15.70
C ASN A 14 8.22 -0.85 -16.59
N VAL A 15 7.59 -1.19 -17.71
CA VAL A 15 7.00 -0.22 -18.66
C VAL A 15 5.52 0.05 -18.38
N ASP A 16 4.87 -0.86 -17.64
CA ASP A 16 3.43 -0.80 -17.40
C ASP A 16 3.11 -0.08 -16.09
N SER A 17 2.10 0.80 -16.14
CA SER A 17 1.58 1.45 -14.95
C SER A 17 0.88 0.45 -14.03
N PRO A 18 1.14 0.47 -12.71
CA PRO A 18 0.42 -0.38 -11.78
C PRO A 18 -1.08 -0.06 -11.76
N ILE A 19 -1.90 -1.10 -11.58
CA ILE A 19 -3.35 -0.99 -11.48
C ILE A 19 -3.72 -0.16 -10.25
N ASN A 20 -4.65 0.78 -10.42
CA ASN A 20 -5.23 1.53 -9.31
C ASN A 20 -6.32 0.69 -8.63
N VAL A 21 -5.91 -0.11 -7.64
CA VAL A 21 -6.80 -1.00 -6.90
C VAL A 21 -7.89 -0.24 -6.14
N GLN A 22 -7.55 0.92 -5.55
CA GLN A 22 -8.53 1.75 -4.87
C GLN A 22 -9.67 2.14 -5.80
N ALA A 23 -9.35 2.69 -6.97
CA ALA A 23 -10.37 3.10 -7.94
C ALA A 23 -11.28 1.94 -8.34
N LEU A 24 -10.71 0.75 -8.54
CA LEU A 24 -11.46 -0.47 -8.87
C LEU A 24 -12.45 -0.82 -7.76
N ILE A 25 -12.02 -0.82 -6.49
CA ILE A 25 -12.89 -1.17 -5.36
C ILE A 25 -13.94 -0.10 -5.09
N THR A 26 -13.54 1.18 -5.09
CA THR A 26 -14.45 2.29 -4.81
C THR A 26 -15.50 2.49 -5.90
N ALA A 27 -15.22 2.09 -7.16
CA ALA A 27 -16.21 2.12 -8.24
C ALA A 27 -17.41 1.18 -7.98
N HIS A 28 -17.23 0.17 -7.13
CA HIS A 28 -18.28 -0.76 -6.74
C HIS A 28 -18.90 -0.43 -5.36
N ASN A 29 -18.63 0.76 -4.79
CA ASN A 29 -19.09 1.17 -3.46
C ASN A 29 -18.78 0.12 -2.38
N CYS A 30 -17.60 -0.50 -2.47
CA CYS A 30 -17.13 -1.50 -1.51
C CYS A 30 -16.12 -0.88 -0.54
N PHE A 31 -16.02 -1.46 0.66
CA PHE A 31 -15.06 -1.02 1.67
C PHE A 31 -13.62 -1.16 1.15
N TYR A 32 -12.83 -0.09 1.31
CA TYR A 32 -11.43 -0.05 0.95
C TYR A 32 -10.59 0.53 2.09
N GLY A 33 -9.67 -0.26 2.64
CA GLY A 33 -8.65 0.22 3.58
C GLY A 33 -7.25 0.14 2.98
N ARG A 34 -6.41 1.15 3.17
CA ARG A 34 -4.98 1.10 2.84
C ARG A 34 -4.16 1.35 4.09
N SER A 35 -3.15 0.53 4.34
CA SER A 35 -2.18 0.72 5.42
C SER A 35 -0.79 0.25 5.01
N THR A 36 0.18 0.37 5.92
CA THR A 36 1.55 -0.14 5.76
C THR A 36 1.89 -1.02 6.95
N THR A 37 2.89 -1.87 6.80
CA THR A 37 3.47 -2.68 7.88
C THR A 37 4.11 -1.86 9.00
N PHE A 38 4.54 -0.61 8.72
CA PHE A 38 5.01 0.31 9.76
C PHE A 38 3.88 0.76 10.68
N HIS A 39 2.73 1.10 10.10
CA HIS A 39 1.57 1.65 10.81
C HIS A 39 0.67 0.52 11.35
N PHE A 40 1.23 -0.32 12.23
CA PHE A 40 0.59 -1.55 12.73
C PHE A 40 -0.81 -1.31 13.32
N ASN A 41 -0.98 -0.34 14.21
CA ASN A 41 -2.27 -0.03 14.83
C ASN A 41 -3.32 0.40 13.79
N HIS A 42 -2.89 1.15 12.77
CA HIS A 42 -3.78 1.55 11.67
C HIS A 42 -4.16 0.34 10.79
N ALA A 43 -3.21 -0.56 10.53
CA ALA A 43 -3.49 -1.81 9.80
C ALA A 43 -4.50 -2.69 10.54
N LEU A 44 -4.36 -2.85 11.86
CA LEU A 44 -5.34 -3.54 12.69
C LEU A 44 -6.71 -2.90 12.59
N LYS A 45 -6.80 -1.57 12.73
CA LYS A 45 -8.06 -0.83 12.57
C LYS A 45 -8.72 -1.09 11.21
N CYS A 46 -7.94 -1.06 10.12
CA CYS A 46 -8.45 -1.36 8.78
C CYS A 46 -9.06 -2.77 8.71
N ILE A 47 -8.38 -3.78 9.26
CA ILE A 47 -8.87 -5.16 9.27
C ILE A 47 -10.12 -5.30 10.13
N PHE A 48 -10.13 -4.74 11.34
CA PHE A 48 -11.29 -4.80 12.23
C PHE A 48 -12.53 -4.14 11.65
N GLU A 49 -12.40 -2.98 11.00
CA GLU A 49 -13.52 -2.31 10.35
C GLU A 49 -13.96 -3.04 9.07
N ALA A 50 -13.01 -3.60 8.31
CA ALA A 50 -13.31 -4.42 7.13
C ALA A 50 -14.16 -5.66 7.48
N LEU A 51 -13.86 -6.30 8.61
CA LEU A 51 -14.59 -7.47 9.11
C LEU A 51 -16.00 -7.13 9.62
N GLN A 52 -16.21 -5.91 10.11
CA GLN A 52 -17.53 -5.43 10.56
C GLN A 52 -18.41 -4.92 9.41
N HIS A 53 -17.80 -4.56 8.28
CA HIS A 53 -18.52 -4.09 7.11
C HIS A 53 -19.39 -5.21 6.50
N LYS A 54 -20.65 -4.88 6.19
CA LYS A 54 -21.59 -5.81 5.55
C LYS A 54 -21.43 -5.72 4.03
N GLY A 55 -20.61 -6.61 3.47
CA GLY A 55 -20.40 -6.70 2.04
C GLY A 55 -18.95 -7.06 1.72
N PHE A 56 -18.54 -6.80 0.48
CA PHE A 56 -17.15 -7.00 0.09
C PHE A 56 -16.26 -5.91 0.70
N SER A 57 -15.12 -6.33 1.26
CA SER A 57 -14.13 -5.46 1.88
C SER A 57 -12.75 -5.80 1.35
N PHE A 58 -11.99 -4.78 0.97
CA PHE A 58 -10.62 -4.92 0.49
C PHE A 58 -9.65 -4.12 1.38
N VAL A 59 -8.59 -4.78 1.85
CA VAL A 59 -7.55 -4.13 2.68
C VAL A 59 -6.19 -4.28 2.02
N GLU A 60 -5.64 -3.18 1.53
CA GLU A 60 -4.30 -3.10 0.96
C GLU A 60 -3.27 -2.80 2.06
N ILE A 61 -2.42 -3.78 2.40
CA ILE A 61 -1.29 -3.59 3.32
C ILE A 61 0.00 -3.57 2.53
N LYS A 62 0.63 -2.40 2.43
CA LYS A 62 1.95 -2.26 1.83
C LYS A 62 3.01 -2.85 2.75
N SER A 63 3.67 -3.90 2.28
CA SER A 63 4.72 -4.61 3.01
C SER A 63 6.09 -4.41 2.35
N GLN A 64 7.15 -4.46 3.15
CA GLN A 64 8.52 -4.37 2.68
C GLN A 64 9.03 -5.76 2.28
N CYS A 65 9.65 -5.87 1.09
CA CYS A 65 10.36 -7.07 0.66
C CYS A 65 11.87 -6.80 0.66
N ILE A 66 12.50 -7.01 1.81
CA ILE A 66 13.91 -6.63 2.04
C ILE A 66 14.89 -7.38 1.14
N THR A 67 14.62 -8.64 0.83
CA THR A 67 15.54 -9.53 0.12
C THR A 67 15.61 -9.20 -1.37
N ASN A 68 14.50 -8.77 -1.96
CA ASN A 68 14.37 -8.63 -3.40
C ASN A 68 14.20 -7.15 -3.78
N ASP A 69 13.13 -6.49 -3.32
CA ASP A 69 12.85 -5.09 -3.66
C ASP A 69 13.84 -4.14 -2.97
N GLY A 70 14.02 -4.32 -1.66
CA GLY A 70 14.90 -3.48 -0.84
C GLY A 70 16.32 -3.39 -1.39
N ARG A 71 16.92 -4.55 -1.71
CA ARG A 71 18.28 -4.62 -2.31
C ARG A 71 18.37 -3.93 -3.66
N ARG A 72 17.36 -4.05 -4.54
CA ARG A 72 17.37 -3.42 -5.88
C ARG A 72 17.16 -1.92 -5.82
N ARG A 73 16.46 -1.43 -4.79
CA ARG A 73 16.22 0.00 -4.54
C ARG A 73 17.37 0.66 -3.76
N GLY A 74 18.37 -0.10 -3.32
CA GLY A 74 19.56 0.43 -2.65
C GLY A 74 19.40 0.61 -1.13
N PHE A 75 18.36 0.06 -0.51
CA PHE A 75 18.24 0.07 0.95
C PHE A 75 19.32 -0.82 1.57
N LYS A 76 19.99 -0.32 2.61
CA LYS A 76 21.10 -1.04 3.27
C LYS A 76 20.60 -2.15 4.17
N ASN A 77 19.47 -1.95 4.85
CA ASN A 77 18.90 -2.91 5.78
C ASN A 77 17.38 -2.79 5.91
N SER A 78 16.78 -3.76 6.60
CA SER A 78 15.33 -3.83 6.83
C SER A 78 14.78 -2.65 7.62
N TYR A 79 15.59 -2.10 8.54
CA TYR A 79 15.20 -0.97 9.38
C TYR A 79 15.03 0.30 8.55
N GLU A 80 15.98 0.59 7.67
CA GLU A 80 15.93 1.75 6.77
C GLU A 80 14.70 1.70 5.86
N MET A 81 14.43 0.52 5.27
CA MET A 81 13.24 0.34 4.43
C MET A 81 11.94 0.50 5.24
N LEU A 82 11.90 -0.01 6.47
CA LEU A 82 10.76 0.15 7.36
C LEU A 82 10.55 1.62 7.77
N MET A 83 11.62 2.36 8.06
CA MET A 83 11.55 3.79 8.37
C MET A 83 11.12 4.63 7.17
N SER A 84 11.48 4.23 5.94
CA SER A 84 10.98 4.91 4.74
C SER A 84 9.45 4.92 4.67
N TYR A 85 8.77 3.88 5.18
CA TYR A 85 7.30 3.84 5.22
C TYR A 85 6.73 4.84 6.24
N LYS A 86 7.41 5.07 7.36
CA LYS A 86 7.05 6.10 8.33
C LYS A 86 7.12 7.50 7.72
N GLU A 87 8.21 7.78 7.00
CA GLU A 87 8.48 9.11 6.44
C GLU A 87 7.59 9.42 5.24
N THR A 88 7.32 8.40 4.43
CA THR A 88 6.59 8.55 3.17
C THR A 88 5.09 8.59 3.39
N TYR A 89 4.54 7.67 4.21
CA TYR A 89 3.09 7.50 4.31
C TYR A 89 2.47 8.35 5.42
N LYS A 90 1.35 9.00 5.10
CA LYS A 90 0.57 9.82 6.05
C LYS A 90 -0.85 9.29 6.20
N ILE A 91 -1.36 9.34 7.43
CA ILE A 91 -2.75 8.94 7.70
C ILE A 91 -3.69 10.06 7.24
N ASN A 92 -4.68 9.71 6.45
CA ASN A 92 -5.76 10.58 6.03
C ASN A 92 -7.12 9.92 6.35
N ASN A 93 -7.89 10.56 7.22
CA ASN A 93 -9.17 10.02 7.70
C ASN A 93 -10.40 10.66 7.02
N ASN A 94 -10.21 11.74 6.25
CA ASN A 94 -11.30 12.61 5.81
C ASN A 94 -11.37 12.75 4.28
N THR A 95 -11.07 11.68 3.54
CA THR A 95 -11.10 11.72 2.07
C THR A 95 -11.84 10.56 1.45
N ASN A 96 -12.54 10.85 0.36
CA ASN A 96 -13.16 9.85 -0.51
C ASN A 96 -12.13 9.19 -1.45
N LYS A 97 -10.89 9.70 -1.46
CA LYS A 97 -9.79 9.23 -2.29
C LYS A 97 -8.48 9.42 -1.53
N LEU A 98 -7.70 8.36 -1.42
CA LEU A 98 -6.34 8.40 -0.90
C LEU A 98 -5.34 8.60 -2.05
N GLU A 99 -4.41 9.52 -1.87
CA GLU A 99 -3.26 9.68 -2.75
C GLU A 99 -2.24 8.53 -2.56
N HIS A 100 -1.23 8.42 -3.42
CA HIS A 100 -0.30 7.27 -3.46
C HIS A 100 0.37 6.98 -2.11
N ASN A 101 0.74 8.04 -1.39
CA ASN A 101 1.42 7.98 -0.10
C ASN A 101 0.49 8.24 1.09
N GLU A 102 -0.82 8.05 0.92
CA GLU A 102 -1.78 8.17 2.01
C GLU A 102 -2.31 6.80 2.43
N ILE A 103 -2.52 6.64 3.73
CA ILE A 103 -3.18 5.49 4.33
C ILE A 103 -4.48 5.95 4.98
N GLY A 104 -5.51 5.12 4.94
CA GLY A 104 -6.83 5.49 5.44
C GLY A 104 -7.88 4.43 5.09
N ILE A 105 -9.15 4.76 5.39
CA ILE A 105 -10.30 3.90 5.16
C ILE A 105 -11.34 4.68 4.36
N ILE A 106 -11.87 4.06 3.31
CA ILE A 106 -12.96 4.54 2.46
C ILE A 106 -14.08 3.51 2.57
N LYS A 107 -15.30 3.98 2.84
CA LYS A 107 -16.49 3.15 3.04
C LYS A 107 -17.58 3.54 2.05
#